data_AF-S4PJZ1-F1
#
_entry.id   AF-S4PJZ1-F1
#
_cell.length_a   1.000
_cell.length_b   1.000
_cell.length_c   1.000
_cell.angle_alpha   90.00
_cell.angle_beta   90.00
_cell.angle_gamma   90.00
#
_symmetry.space_group_name_H-M   'P 1'
#
loop_
_entity.id
_entity.type
_entity.pdbx_description
1 polymer ?
#
loop_
_entity_poly.entity_id
_entity_poly.type
_entity_poly.pdbx_seq_one_letter_code
_entity_poly.pdbx_strand_id
1 'polypeptide(L)' 'MDDYKELYYRSQPLAKQVEYGDISERVAIREKLHCKPFRWYLEHVYPELQVPSLGGGSYAIRQGSKCLDTMG' A
#
# COMPACT_ATOMS: atom_id res chain seq x y z
N MET A 1 -7.24 2.86 2.06
CA MET A 1 -6.52 2.54 0.81
C MET A 1 -7.20 1.39 0.06
N ASP A 2 -8.52 1.23 0.18
CA ASP A 2 -9.27 0.14 -0.44
C ASP A 2 -8.57 -1.23 -0.27
N ASP A 3 -8.50 -2.03 -1.31
CA ASP A 3 -7.85 -3.36 -1.29
C ASP A 3 -6.31 -3.26 -1.28
N TYR A 4 -5.75 -2.10 -1.64
CA TYR A 4 -4.29 -1.88 -1.68
C TYR A 4 -3.67 -1.88 -0.28
N LYS A 5 -4.46 -1.73 0.80
CA LYS A 5 -3.97 -1.86 2.18
C LYS A 5 -3.35 -3.23 2.46
N GLU A 6 -3.78 -4.28 1.76
CA GLU A 6 -3.20 -5.62 1.92
C GLU A 6 -1.75 -5.68 1.45
N LEU A 7 -1.33 -4.84 0.49
CA LEU A 7 0.07 -4.73 0.09
C LEU A 7 0.92 -4.16 1.24
N TYR A 8 0.42 -3.13 1.92
CA TYR A 8 1.05 -2.59 3.12
C TYR A 8 1.17 -3.66 4.20
N TYR A 9 0.10 -4.37 4.53
CA TYR A 9 0.16 -5.41 5.57
C TYR A 9 1.02 -6.62 5.19
N ARG A 10 1.16 -6.95 3.90
CA ARG A 10 2.15 -7.96 3.46
C ARG A 10 3.58 -7.49 3.74
N SER A 11 3.86 -6.20 3.58
CA SER A 11 5.19 -5.62 3.84
C SER A 11 5.47 -5.38 5.32
N GLN A 12 4.43 -5.11 6.11
CA GLN A 12 4.50 -4.84 7.56
C GLN A 12 3.46 -5.71 8.31
N PRO A 13 3.69 -7.03 8.45
CA PRO A 13 2.68 -7.95 9.01
C PRO A 13 2.25 -7.62 10.44
N LEU A 14 3.16 -7.09 11.25
CA LEU A 14 2.88 -6.69 12.64
C LEU A 14 1.86 -5.55 12.72
N ALA A 15 1.70 -4.74 11.68
CA ALA A 15 0.70 -3.67 11.66
C ALA A 15 -0.74 -4.21 11.72
N LYS A 16 -1.00 -5.47 11.35
CA LYS A 16 -2.33 -6.09 11.53
C LYS A 16 -2.71 -6.28 13.00
N GLN A 17 -1.73 -6.28 13.91
CA GLN A 17 -1.94 -6.50 15.34
C GLN A 17 -2.05 -5.20 16.14
N VAL A 18 -1.87 -4.05 15.47
CA VAL A 18 -1.91 -2.75 16.12
C VAL A 18 -3.35 -2.25 16.17
N GLU A 19 -3.84 -1.95 17.37
CA GLU A 19 -5.11 -1.27 17.58
C GLU A 19 -5.07 0.13 16.96
N TYR A 20 -6.01 0.42 16.07
CA TYR A 20 -6.11 1.70 15.36
C TYR A 20 -7.34 2.55 15.74
N GLY A 21 -8.17 2.03 16.67
CA GLY A 21 -9.37 2.71 17.15
C GLY A 21 -10.53 2.73 16.14
N ASP A 22 -11.57 3.50 16.47
CA ASP A 22 -12.73 3.67 15.58
C ASP A 22 -12.42 4.65 14.43
N ILE A 23 -12.79 4.25 13.22
CA ILE A 23 -12.63 5.03 11.98
C ILE A 23 -13.96 5.33 11.30
N SER A 24 -15.09 5.02 11.93
CA SER A 24 -16.45 5.20 11.41
C SER A 24 -16.69 6.61 10.85
N GLU A 25 -16.32 7.66 11.59
CA GLU A 25 -16.44 9.06 11.16
C GLU A 25 -15.62 9.35 9.88
N ARG A 26 -14.42 8.77 9.77
CA ARG A 26 -13.55 8.98 8.59
C ARG A 26 -14.12 8.29 7.36
N VAL A 27 -14.74 7.12 7.52
CA VAL A 27 -15.45 6.42 6.45
C VAL A 27 -16.68 7.23 6.01
N ALA A 28 -17.48 7.74 6.96
CA ALA A 28 -18.63 8.57 6.66
C ALA A 28 -18.26 9.86 5.89
N ILE A 29 -17.16 10.52 6.25
CA ILE A 29 -16.66 11.70 5.51
C ILE A 29 -16.30 11.33 4.06
N ARG A 30 -15.65 10.18 3.84
CA ARG A 30 -15.29 9.72 2.51
C ARG A 30 -16.52 9.52 1.62
N GLU A 31 -17.57 8.93 2.17
CA GLU A 31 -18.83 8.70 1.46
C GLU A 31 -19.55 10.02 1.16
N LYS A 32 -19.68 10.90 2.17
CA LYS A 32 -20.32 12.21 2.05
C LYS A 32 -19.68 13.10 0.98
N LEU A 33 -18.36 13.03 0.83
CA LEU A 33 -17.61 13.85 -0.12
C LEU A 33 -17.49 13.20 -1.51
N HIS A 34 -18.08 12.01 -1.72
CA HIS A 34 -17.99 11.27 -2.97
C HIS A 34 -16.54 11.11 -3.47
N CYS A 35 -15.63 10.77 -2.55
CA CYS A 35 -14.21 10.64 -2.85
C CYS A 35 -13.94 9.55 -3.90
N LYS A 36 -12.97 9.80 -4.78
CA LYS A 36 -12.50 8.82 -5.76
C LYS A 36 -11.81 7.61 -5.09
N PRO A 37 -11.82 6.42 -5.72
CA PRO A 37 -11.16 5.24 -5.18
C PRO A 37 -9.63 5.40 -5.15
N PHE A 38 -8.96 4.62 -4.30
CA PHE A 38 -7.51 4.66 -4.15
C PHE A 38 -6.76 4.27 -5.44
N ARG A 39 -7.39 3.44 -6.28
CA ARG A 39 -6.90 3.14 -7.63
C ARG A 39 -6.74 4.41 -8.48
N TRP A 40 -7.73 5.32 -8.44
CA TRP A 40 -7.66 6.58 -9.19
C TRP A 40 -6.48 7.43 -8.73
N TYR A 41 -6.22 7.47 -7.43
CA TYR A 41 -5.05 8.17 -6.87
C TYR A 41 -3.74 7.62 -7.44
N LEU A 42 -3.59 6.28 -7.46
CA LEU A 42 -2.38 5.66 -8.01
C LEU A 42 -2.24 5.91 -9.52
N GLU A 43 -3.33 5.91 -10.28
CA GLU A 43 -3.27 6.11 -11.73
C GLU A 43 -3.07 7.58 -12.14
N HIS A 44 -3.52 8.56 -11.34
CA HIS A 44 -3.60 9.97 -11.76
C HIS A 44 -2.80 10.94 -10.89
N VAL A 45 -2.52 10.59 -9.64
CA VAL A 45 -1.80 11.46 -8.69
C VAL A 45 -0.39 10.96 -8.45
N TYR A 46 -0.20 9.63 -8.34
CA TYR A 46 1.12 9.05 -8.09
C TYR A 46 1.43 7.83 -8.99
N PRO A 47 1.42 8.00 -10.33
CA PRO A 47 1.59 6.91 -11.30
C PRO A 47 2.97 6.28 -11.34
N GLU A 48 4.01 6.98 -10.88
CA GLU A 48 5.38 6.49 -10.80
C GLU A 48 5.60 5.50 -9.65
N LEU A 49 4.65 5.41 -8.71
CA LEU A 49 4.71 4.43 -7.65
C LEU A 49 4.54 3.03 -8.23
N GLN A 50 5.62 2.25 -8.17
CA GLN A 50 5.60 0.85 -8.57
C GLN A 50 4.75 0.05 -7.58
N VAL A 51 3.52 -0.28 -7.98
CA VAL A 51 2.64 -1.13 -7.18
C VAL A 51 2.93 -2.58 -7.56
N PRO A 52 3.40 -3.43 -6.63
CA PRO A 52 3.54 -4.85 -6.86
C PRO A 52 2.29 -5.43 -7.51
N SER A 53 2.43 -6.10 -8.64
CA SER A 53 1.33 -6.93 -9.14
C SER A 53 1.00 -7.97 -8.07
N LEU A 54 -0.29 -8.30 -7.90
CA LEU A 54 -0.75 -9.29 -6.93
C LEU A 54 -0.12 -10.69 -7.12
N GLY A 55 0.62 -10.91 -8.21
CA GLY A 55 1.31 -12.16 -8.57
C GLY A 55 2.83 -12.17 -8.39
N GLY A 56 3.45 -11.10 -7.87
CA GLY A 56 4.91 -11.08 -7.64
C GLY A 56 5.49 -9.69 -7.84
N GLY A 57 5.64 -8.96 -6.73
CA GLY A 57 6.30 -7.66 -6.74
C GLY A 57 7.82 -7.78 -6.86
N SER A 58 8.44 -6.76 -7.44
CA SER A 58 9.87 -6.51 -7.34
C SER A 58 10.20 -6.10 -5.89
N TYR A 59 10.45 -7.08 -5.02
CA TYR A 59 10.98 -6.81 -3.69
C TYR A 59 12.50 -6.73 -3.77
N ALA A 60 13.08 -5.78 -3.03
CA ALA A 60 14.52 -5.79 -2.82
C ALA A 60 14.88 -7.07 -2.06
N ILE A 61 15.65 -7.97 -2.69
CA ILE A 61 16.22 -9.13 -2.02
C ILE A 61 17.37 -8.62 -1.16
N ARG A 62 17.27 -8.77 0.17
CA ARG A 62 18.24 -8.22 1.12
C ARG A 62 19.02 -9.31 1.85
N GLN A 63 20.31 -9.07 2.06
CA GLN A 63 21.16 -9.82 2.97
C GLN A 63 21.80 -8.84 3.95
N GLY A 64 21.20 -8.67 5.14
CA GLY A 64 21.60 -7.64 6.10
C GLY A 64 21.47 -6.23 5.50
N SER A 65 22.57 -5.48 5.47
CA SER A 65 22.63 -4.14 4.85
C SER A 65 22.80 -4.15 3.34
N LYS A 66 23.01 -5.32 2.72
CA LYS A 66 23.23 -5.46 1.27
C LYS A 66 21.93 -5.81 0.55
N CYS A 67 21.83 -5.40 -0.72
CA CYS A 67 20.75 -5.77 -1.63
C CYS A 67 21.32 -6.59 -2.79
N LEU A 68 20.51 -7.48 -3.35
CA LEU A 68 20.77 -8.08 -4.65
C LEU A 68 20.73 -6.98 -5.71
N ASP A 69 21.79 -6.90 -6.50
CA ASP A 69 21.98 -5.91 -7.55
C ASP A 69 22.24 -6.66 -8.87
N THR A 70 21.69 -6.19 -9.97
CA THR A 70 21.98 -6.73 -11.31
C THR A 70 23.37 -6.35 -11.80
N MET A 71 24.03 -5.41 -11.10
CA MET A 71 25.36 -4.86 -11.40
C MET A 71 25.43 -4.08 -12.72
N GLY A 72 24.32 -3.46 -13.13
CA GLY A 72 24.14 -2.83 -14.44
C GLY A 72 23.68 -3.84 -15.49
#